data_AF-A0A382ZKG0-F1
#
_entry.id   AF-A0A382ZKG0-F1
#
_cell.length_a   1.000
_cell.length_b   1.000
_cell.length_c   1.000
_cell.angle_alpha   90.00
_cell.angle_beta   90.00
_cell.angle_gamma   90.00
#
_symmetry.space_group_name_H-M   'P 1'
#
loop_
_entity.id
_entity.type
_entity.pdbx_description
1 polymer ?
#
loop_
_entity_poly.entity_id
_entity_poly.type
_entity_poly.pdbx_seq_one_letter_code
_entity_poly.pdbx_strand_id
1 'polypeptide(L)' 'VRGTLIGSRKDMEDVIKISDEHKLKVVTESFPLEQANEVLARLKNSEIDARAVLIP' A
#
# COMPACT_ATOMS: atom_id res chain seq x y z
N VAL A 1 -24.83 -7.09 6.27
CA VAL A 1 -23.55 -6.80 5.57
C VAL A 1 -22.52 -7.82 6.03
N ARG A 2 -21.80 -8.49 5.11
CA ARG A 2 -20.72 -9.42 5.46
C ARG A 2 -19.40 -8.66 5.46
N GLY A 3 -18.81 -8.49 6.65
CA GLY A 3 -17.48 -7.89 6.77
C GLY A 3 -16.39 -8.86 6.32
N THR A 4 -15.31 -8.33 5.76
CA THR A 4 -14.08 -9.09 5.52
C THR A 4 -12.95 -8.41 6.29
N LEU A 5 -12.26 -9.19 7.11
CA LEU A 5 -11.00 -8.80 7.75
C LEU A 5 -9.87 -9.33 6.86
N ILE A 6 -8.73 -8.62 6.83
CA ILE A 6 -7.55 -8.85 5.98
C ILE A 6 -7.38 -10.30 5.48
N GLY A 7 -7.00 -10.44 4.21
CA GLY A 7 -6.82 -11.74 3.55
C GLY A 7 -5.80 -12.67 4.21
N SER A 8 -5.94 -13.96 3.93
CA SER A 8 -5.04 -15.01 4.39
C SER A 8 -3.64 -14.90 3.76
N ARG A 9 -2.67 -15.67 4.28
CA ARG A 9 -1.37 -15.80 3.62
C ARG A 9 -1.49 -16.34 2.19
N LYS A 10 -2.46 -17.24 1.97
CA LYS A 10 -2.72 -17.80 0.65
C LYS A 10 -3.26 -16.74 -0.31
N ASP A 11 -4.13 -15.87 0.19
CA ASP A 11 -4.68 -14.75 -0.59
C ASP A 11 -3.55 -13.81 -1.04
N MET A 12 -2.53 -13.59 -0.19
CA MET A 12 -1.37 -12.76 -0.56
C MET A 12 -0.51 -13.40 -1.66
N GLU A 13 -0.25 -14.71 -1.59
CA GLU A 13 0.45 -15.43 -2.67
C GLU A 13 -0.29 -15.29 -4.01
N ASP A 14 -1.62 -15.44 -3.97
CA ASP A 14 -2.46 -15.36 -5.15
C ASP A 14 -2.49 -13.92 -5.70
N VAL A 15 -2.54 -12.90 -4.84
CA VAL A 15 -2.46 -11.49 -5.26
C VAL A 15 -1.12 -11.16 -5.92
N ILE A 16 0.01 -11.66 -5.39
CA ILE A 16 1.33 -11.46 -5.99
C ILE A 16 1.35 -12.06 -7.40
N LYS A 17 0.88 -13.30 -7.55
CA LYS A 17 0.81 -13.99 -8.84
C LYS A 17 -0.07 -13.23 -9.84
N ILE A 18 -1.28 -12.85 -9.44
CA ILE A 18 -2.21 -12.10 -10.30
C ILE A 18 -1.60 -10.76 -10.72
N SER A 19 -0.91 -10.08 -9.81
CA SER A 19 -0.28 -8.79 -10.08
C SER A 19 0.83 -8.89 -11.14
N ASP A 20 1.64 -9.95 -11.07
CA ASP A 20 2.67 -10.21 -12.08
C ASP A 20 2.06 -10.59 -13.44
N GLU A 21 1.12 -11.54 -13.46
CA GLU A 21 0.46 -12.04 -14.68
C GLU A 21 -0.28 -10.93 -15.44
N HIS A 22 -0.94 -10.03 -14.73
CA HIS A 22 -1.77 -8.97 -15.31
C HIS A 22 -1.05 -7.61 -15.34
N LYS A 23 0.23 -7.55 -14.96
CA LYS A 23 1.02 -6.31 -14.87
C LYS A 23 0.32 -5.21 -14.07
N LEU A 24 -0.33 -5.58 -12.98
CA LEU A 24 -1.01 -4.64 -12.10
C LEU A 24 0.05 -3.75 -11.45
N LYS A 25 -0.14 -2.43 -11.56
CA LYS A 25 0.72 -1.43 -10.93
C LYS A 25 -0.05 -0.69 -9.86
N VAL A 26 0.54 -0.61 -8.67
CA VAL A 26 0.01 0.19 -7.58
C VAL A 26 0.51 1.62 -7.74
N VAL A 27 -0.36 2.60 -7.55
CA VAL A 27 0.05 4.01 -7.46
C VAL A 27 0.65 4.20 -6.07
N THR A 28 1.94 4.51 -6.02
CA THR A 28 2.69 4.67 -4.77
C THR A 28 3.63 5.86 -4.84
N GLU A 29 3.75 6.59 -3.73
CA GLU A 29 4.78 7.59 -3.52
C GLU A 29 5.80 7.05 -2.52
N SER A 30 7.09 7.18 -2.83
CA SER A 30 8.18 6.69 -1.99
C SER A 30 8.81 7.82 -1.19
N PHE A 31 9.01 7.59 0.10
CA PHE A 31 9.61 8.56 1.03
C PHE A 31 10.72 7.93 1.87
N PRO A 32 11.74 8.69 2.30
CA PRO A 32 12.71 8.21 3.28
C PRO A 32 12.06 7.87 4.62
N LEU A 33 12.56 6.84 5.31
CA LEU A 33 12.05 6.40 6.61
C LEU A 33 12.09 7.51 7.66
N GLU A 34 13.06 8.43 7.58
CA GLU A 34 13.20 9.58 8.47
C GLU A 34 11.98 10.52 8.42
N GLN A 35 11.27 10.54 7.28
CA GLN A 35 10.11 11.39 7.06
C GLN A 35 8.79 10.76 7.50
N ALA A 36 8.81 9.58 8.14
CA ALA A 36 7.60 8.82 8.50
C ALA A 36 6.51 9.67 9.19
N ASN A 37 6.89 10.53 10.14
CA ASN A 37 5.94 11.37 10.87
C ASN A 37 5.26 12.44 9.99
N GLU A 38 6.02 13.05 9.08
CA GLU A 38 5.51 14.05 8.14
C GLU A 38 4.58 13.39 7.12
N VAL A 39 5.01 12.27 6.56
CA VAL A 39 4.23 11.47 5.58
C VAL A 39 2.91 11.00 6.19
N LEU A 40 2.92 10.57 7.46
CA LEU A 40 1.69 10.19 8.18
C LEU A 40 0.72 11.37 8.33
N ALA A 41 1.22 12.57 8.64
CA ALA A 41 0.39 13.77 8.74
C ALA A 41 -0.24 14.13 7.38
N ARG A 42 0.56 14.11 6.31
CA ARG A 42 0.09 14.33 4.94
C ARG A 42 -0.97 13.31 4.51
N LEU A 43 -0.76 12.03 4.81
CA LEU A 43 -1.74 10.97 4.53
C LEU A 43 -3.06 11.21 5.26
N LYS A 44 -3.00 11.63 6.53
CA LYS A 44 -4.20 11.97 7.34
C LYS A 44 -4.97 13.16 6.75
N ASN A 45 -4.26 14.11 6.15
CA ASN A 45 -4.86 15.27 5.49
C ASN A 45 -5.27 15.01 4.04
N SER A 46 -5.15 13.78 3.54
CA SER A 46 -5.43 13.41 2.13
C SER A 46 -4.54 14.15 1.12
N GLU A 47 -3.29 14.45 1.49
CA GLU A 47 -2.28 15.14 0.66
C GLU A 47 -1.31 14.17 -0.04
N ILE A 48 -1.63 12.87 -0.04
CA ILE A 48 -0.86 11.80 -0.69
C ILE A 48 -1.82 10.98 -1.53
N ASP A 49 -1.41 10.72 -2.76
CA ASP A 49 -2.21 9.90 -3.67
C ASP A 49 -2.03 8.42 -3.36
N ALA A 50 -3.14 7.74 -3.11
CA ALA A 50 -3.24 6.32 -2.83
C ALA A 50 -2.39 5.83 -1.64
N ARG A 51 -1.08 5.60 -1.82
CA ARG A 51 -0.24 4.94 -0.81
C ARG A 51 1.18 5.49 -0.74
N ALA A 52 1.60 5.83 0.48
CA ALA A 52 3.00 6.10 0.80
C ALA A 52 3.76 4.81 1.14
N VAL A 53 4.98 4.68 0.63
CA VAL A 53 5.93 3.59 0.94
C VAL A 53 7.19 4.21 1.52
N LEU A 54 7.63 3.72 2.67
CA LEU A 54 8.85 4.19 3.33
C LEU A 54 10.05 3.32 2.90
N ILE A 55 11.13 3.97 2.49
CA ILE A 55 12.39 3.35 2.10
C ILE A 55 13.42 3.59 3.22
N PRO A 56 14.10 2.54 3.72
CA PRO A 56 15.11 2.66 4.77
C PRO A 56 16.41 3.33 4.31
#